data_AF-S9TYZ1-F1
#
_entry.id   AF-S9TYZ1-F1
#
_cell.length_a   1.000
_cell.length_b   1.000
_cell.length_c   1.000
_cell.angle_alpha   90.00
_cell.angle_beta   90.00
_cell.angle_gamma   90.00
#
_symmetry.space_group_name_H-M   'P 1'
#
loop_
_entity.id
_entity.type
_entity.pdbx_description
1 polymer ?
#
loop_
_entity_poly.entity_id
_entity_poly.type
_entity_poly.pdbx_seq_one_letter_code
_entity_poly.pdbx_strand_id
1 'polypeptide(L)'
;MKNKRNVIMALVAGCIIVPIIISQILRIPLGGWTIGDENSWVGFFGGYVGGIIGGLVAFFVARYQIDRNFEKQIANEEMNRFINQMPSIVKIKYELTKVHKCVKDLIEAIDIGKKIFKDKEDWLDDPFSMYQLNESNWNSLDSIDDVDICTGLVELKHKYIDLYTIMTFDIFGAGASLRRLEEEGSGVSFEKIKEASISAGKIHRIREERKIIINGDMLTKFSEDIENAIEILEILLQVIGEEKEERRKLIQ
;
A
#
# COMPACT_ATOMS: atom_id res chain seq x y z
N MET A 1 3.21 -23.31 30.99
CA MET A 1 2.52 -24.54 30.52
C MET A 1 2.21 -25.58 31.62
N LYS A 2 3.05 -25.76 32.66
CA LYS A 2 2.82 -26.76 33.74
C LYS A 2 1.50 -26.63 34.52
N ASN A 3 0.97 -25.41 34.74
CA ASN A 3 -0.26 -25.22 35.54
C ASN A 3 -1.56 -25.69 34.84
N LYS A 4 -1.66 -25.58 33.51
CA LYS A 4 -2.91 -25.94 32.80
C LYS A 4 -3.21 -27.44 32.88
N ARG A 5 -2.18 -28.28 32.80
CA ARG A 5 -2.31 -29.74 32.90
C ARG A 5 -2.77 -30.17 34.31
N ASN A 6 -2.28 -29.50 35.35
CA ASN A 6 -2.67 -29.79 36.74
C ASN A 6 -4.11 -29.36 37.04
N VAL A 7 -4.57 -28.24 36.48
CA VAL A 7 -5.96 -27.77 36.61
C VAL A 7 -6.93 -28.70 35.87
N ILE A 8 -6.56 -29.16 34.67
CA ILE A 8 -7.37 -30.13 33.92
C ILE A 8 -7.46 -31.47 34.68
N MET A 9 -6.35 -31.96 35.22
CA MET A 9 -6.36 -33.18 36.05
C MET A 9 -7.19 -33.01 37.32
N ALA A 10 -7.15 -31.85 37.98
CA ALA A 10 -7.98 -31.56 39.15
C ALA A 10 -9.48 -31.49 38.81
N LEU A 11 -9.85 -30.92 37.66
CA LEU A 11 -11.24 -30.88 37.17
C LEU A 11 -11.76 -32.29 36.85
N VAL A 12 -10.99 -33.08 36.11
CA VAL A 12 -11.35 -34.48 35.79
C VAL A 12 -11.45 -35.33 37.06
N ALA A 13 -10.49 -35.18 37.98
CA ALA A 13 -10.54 -35.85 39.28
C ALA A 13 -11.76 -35.41 40.11
N GLY A 14 -12.08 -34.11 40.14
CA GLY A 14 -13.26 -33.59 40.82
C GLY A 14 -14.57 -34.16 40.26
N CYS A 15 -14.68 -34.32 38.95
CA CYS A 15 -15.87 -34.89 38.30
C CYS A 15 -16.08 -36.38 38.65
N ILE A 16 -15.03 -37.11 39.02
CA ILE A 16 -15.14 -38.52 39.42
C ILE A 16 -15.27 -38.66 40.94
N ILE A 17 -14.49 -37.88 41.68
CA ILE A 17 -14.36 -37.97 43.14
C ILE A 17 -15.57 -37.34 43.84
N VAL A 18 -16.09 -36.20 43.37
CA VAL A 18 -17.21 -35.51 44.03
C VAL A 18 -18.47 -36.39 44.10
N PRO A 19 -18.90 -37.06 43.02
CA PRO A 19 -20.04 -37.98 43.10
C PRO A 19 -19.79 -39.19 44.02
N ILE A 20 -18.56 -39.72 44.06
CA ILE A 20 -18.18 -40.82 44.97
C ILE A 20 -18.27 -40.35 46.43
N ILE A 21 -17.74 -39.17 46.74
CA ILE A 21 -17.82 -38.58 48.09
C ILE A 21 -19.27 -38.31 48.49
N ILE A 22 -20.09 -37.73 47.60
CA ILE A 22 -21.52 -37.53 47.84
C ILE A 22 -22.21 -38.87 48.11
N SER A 23 -21.90 -39.91 47.35
CA SER A 23 -22.44 -41.26 47.55
C SER A 23 -22.04 -41.86 48.92
N GLN A 24 -20.80 -41.65 49.37
CA GLN A 24 -20.36 -42.13 50.69
C GLN A 24 -20.96 -41.32 51.85
N ILE A 25 -21.07 -40.00 51.72
CA ILE A 25 -21.70 -39.13 52.72
C ILE A 25 -23.17 -39.52 52.92
N LEU A 26 -23.87 -39.87 51.84
CA LEU A 26 -25.27 -40.30 51.88
C LEU A 26 -25.46 -41.74 52.38
N ARG A 27 -24.40 -42.52 52.60
CA ARG A 27 -24.47 -43.83 53.27
C ARG A 27 -24.35 -43.73 54.79
N ILE A 28 -23.98 -42.57 55.33
CA ILE A 28 -23.94 -42.34 56.77
C ILE A 28 -25.39 -42.25 57.26
N PRO A 29 -25.82 -43.07 58.24
CA PRO A 29 -27.20 -43.11 58.72
C PRO A 29 -27.49 -41.89 59.62
N LEU A 30 -27.55 -40.71 59.02
CA LEU A 30 -28.04 -39.48 59.62
C LEU A 30 -29.57 -39.49 59.51
N GLY A 31 -30.22 -40.29 60.35
CA GLY A 31 -31.67 -40.28 60.62
C GLY A 31 -32.60 -39.92 59.45
N GLY A 32 -32.94 -40.89 58.60
CA GLY A 32 -34.10 -40.81 57.69
C GLY A 32 -34.03 -39.80 56.53
N TRP A 33 -32.90 -39.13 56.28
CA TRP A 33 -32.77 -38.10 55.25
C TRP A 33 -32.15 -38.57 53.93
N THR A 34 -31.88 -39.86 53.79
CA THR A 34 -31.34 -40.45 52.55
C THR A 34 -32.51 -40.85 51.64
N ILE A 35 -33.00 -39.89 50.84
CA ILE A 35 -34.14 -40.06 49.94
C ILE A 35 -33.62 -40.43 48.55
N GLY A 36 -33.94 -41.65 48.06
CA GLY A 36 -33.73 -42.07 46.67
C GLY A 36 -33.47 -43.57 46.50
N ASP A 37 -34.16 -44.20 45.55
CA ASP A 37 -33.91 -45.58 45.12
C ASP A 37 -32.64 -45.65 44.24
N GLU A 38 -32.06 -46.84 44.06
CA GLU A 38 -30.88 -47.09 43.21
C GLU A 38 -31.07 -46.50 41.80
N ASN A 39 -32.31 -46.60 41.27
CA ASN A 39 -32.71 -46.02 40.00
C ASN A 39 -32.56 -44.48 39.95
N SER A 40 -32.85 -43.77 41.04
CA SER A 40 -32.69 -42.31 41.12
C SER A 40 -31.22 -41.89 41.12
N TRP A 41 -30.36 -42.69 41.73
CA TRP A 41 -28.91 -42.47 41.75
C TRP A 41 -28.27 -42.69 40.39
N VAL A 42 -28.63 -43.77 39.70
CA VAL A 42 -28.17 -44.02 38.33
C VAL A 42 -28.57 -42.87 37.39
N GLY A 43 -29.81 -42.35 37.53
CA GLY A 43 -30.28 -41.19 36.79
C GLY A 43 -29.47 -39.90 37.09
N PHE A 44 -29.16 -39.63 38.37
CA PHE A 44 -28.33 -38.49 38.76
C PHE A 44 -26.91 -38.58 38.18
N PHE A 45 -26.25 -39.74 38.30
CA PHE A 45 -24.91 -39.95 37.75
C PHE A 45 -24.89 -39.86 36.22
N GLY A 46 -25.89 -40.44 35.54
CA GLY A 46 -26.05 -40.32 34.10
C GLY A 46 -26.21 -38.87 33.64
N GLY A 47 -27.05 -38.08 34.34
CA GLY A 47 -27.24 -36.66 34.06
C GLY A 47 -26.02 -35.80 34.36
N TYR A 48 -25.32 -36.06 35.48
CA TYR A 48 -24.12 -35.34 35.88
C TYR A 48 -22.95 -35.59 34.91
N VAL A 49 -22.65 -36.85 34.61
CA VAL A 49 -21.59 -37.25 33.66
C VAL A 49 -21.95 -36.77 32.25
N GLY A 50 -23.21 -36.96 31.83
CA GLY A 50 -23.70 -36.47 30.54
C GLY A 50 -23.60 -34.95 30.40
N GLY A 51 -23.90 -34.19 31.45
CA GLY A 51 -23.79 -32.73 31.47
C GLY A 51 -22.34 -32.23 31.37
N ILE A 52 -21.41 -32.87 32.07
CA ILE A 52 -19.98 -32.54 32.01
C ILE A 52 -19.39 -32.87 30.63
N ILE A 53 -19.66 -34.07 30.11
CA ILE A 53 -19.20 -34.47 28.78
C ILE A 53 -19.82 -33.57 27.71
N GLY A 54 -21.13 -33.30 27.80
CA GLY A 54 -21.83 -32.40 26.89
C GLY A 54 -21.25 -30.98 26.90
N GLY A 55 -20.99 -30.42 28.08
CA GLY A 55 -20.35 -29.10 28.22
C GLY A 55 -18.92 -29.06 27.66
N LEU A 56 -18.12 -30.11 27.88
CA LEU A 56 -16.77 -30.22 27.32
C LEU A 56 -16.81 -30.31 25.80
N VAL A 57 -17.67 -31.17 25.23
CA VAL A 57 -17.82 -31.30 23.77
C VAL A 57 -18.29 -29.98 23.16
N ALA A 58 -19.30 -29.33 23.75
CA ALA A 58 -19.76 -28.02 23.30
C ALA A 58 -18.65 -26.96 23.32
N PHE A 59 -17.84 -26.93 24.38
CA PHE A 59 -16.70 -26.02 24.48
C PHE A 59 -15.63 -26.30 23.41
N PHE A 60 -15.27 -27.57 23.18
CA PHE A 60 -14.29 -27.95 22.16
C PHE A 60 -14.78 -27.60 20.75
N VAL A 61 -16.05 -27.88 20.44
CA VAL A 61 -16.65 -27.54 19.15
C VAL A 61 -16.72 -26.04 18.95
N ALA A 62 -17.17 -25.29 19.96
CA ALA A 62 -17.23 -23.83 19.89
C ALA A 62 -15.83 -23.22 19.67
N ARG A 63 -14.83 -23.71 20.41
CA ARG A 63 -13.44 -23.26 20.24
C ARG A 63 -12.89 -23.58 18.85
N TYR A 64 -13.11 -24.80 18.35
CA TYR A 64 -12.68 -25.19 17.01
C TYR A 64 -13.35 -24.33 15.92
N GLN A 65 -14.63 -24.03 16.07
CA GLN A 65 -15.35 -23.14 15.15
C GLN A 65 -14.83 -21.71 15.19
N ILE A 66 -14.55 -21.17 16.39
CA ILE A 66 -14.00 -19.82 16.55
C ILE A 66 -12.63 -19.73 15.88
N ASP A 67 -11.72 -20.65 16.19
CA ASP A 67 -10.35 -20.64 15.66
C ASP A 67 -10.38 -20.72 14.12
N ARG A 68 -11.20 -21.62 13.54
CA ARG A 68 -11.37 -21.73 12.08
C ARG A 68 -12.02 -20.51 11.43
N ASN A 69 -13.00 -19.90 12.09
CA ASN A 69 -13.66 -18.71 11.57
C ASN A 69 -12.73 -17.50 11.61
N PHE A 70 -11.90 -17.39 12.63
CA PHE A 70 -10.93 -16.32 12.76
C PHE A 70 -9.84 -16.41 11.68
N GLU A 71 -9.28 -17.60 11.43
CA GLU A 71 -8.34 -17.83 10.33
C GLU A 71 -8.95 -17.46 8.96
N LYS A 72 -10.20 -17.87 8.72
CA LYS A 72 -10.92 -17.53 7.49
C LYS A 72 -11.19 -16.03 7.35
N GLN A 73 -11.48 -15.35 8.46
CA GLN A 73 -11.71 -13.90 8.44
C GLN A 73 -10.43 -13.14 8.10
N ILE A 74 -9.30 -13.50 8.71
CA ILE A 74 -8.00 -12.86 8.41
C ILE A 74 -7.66 -13.04 6.93
N ALA A 75 -7.68 -14.27 6.42
CA ALA A 75 -7.36 -14.54 5.02
C ALA A 75 -8.31 -13.79 4.06
N ASN A 76 -9.59 -13.69 4.42
CA ASN A 76 -10.58 -12.93 3.65
C ASN A 76 -10.31 -11.42 3.68
N GLU A 77 -9.94 -10.87 4.84
CA GLU A 77 -9.59 -9.45 4.98
C GLU A 77 -8.33 -9.08 4.21
N GLU A 78 -7.26 -9.86 4.34
CA GLU A 78 -6.01 -9.69 3.59
C GLU A 78 -6.29 -9.72 2.08
N MET A 79 -7.08 -10.69 1.64
CA MET A 79 -7.47 -10.82 0.24
C MET A 79 -8.32 -9.65 -0.25
N ASN A 80 -9.30 -9.20 0.54
CA ASN A 80 -10.12 -8.05 0.18
C ASN A 80 -9.26 -6.78 0.09
N ARG A 81 -8.29 -6.61 0.99
CA ARG A 81 -7.33 -5.50 0.91
C ARG A 81 -6.56 -5.55 -0.38
N PHE A 82 -6.02 -6.72 -0.77
CA PHE A 82 -5.32 -6.93 -2.02
C PHE A 82 -6.17 -6.58 -3.26
N ILE A 83 -7.41 -7.06 -3.32
CA ILE A 83 -8.33 -6.75 -4.42
C ILE A 83 -8.69 -5.26 -4.46
N ASN A 84 -8.83 -4.61 -3.31
CA ASN A 84 -9.24 -3.21 -3.21
C ASN A 84 -8.14 -2.23 -3.67
N GLN A 85 -6.91 -2.67 -3.91
CA GLN A 85 -5.83 -1.83 -4.47
C GLN A 85 -5.99 -1.59 -5.98
N MET A 86 -6.76 -2.43 -6.67
CA MET A 86 -6.92 -2.40 -8.13
C MET A 86 -7.27 -1.02 -8.70
N PRO A 87 -8.24 -0.25 -8.16
CA PRO A 87 -8.57 1.07 -8.70
C PRO A 87 -7.38 2.04 -8.68
N SER A 88 -6.56 1.96 -7.64
CA SER A 88 -5.40 2.82 -7.44
C SER A 88 -4.27 2.44 -8.38
N ILE A 89 -3.98 1.15 -8.51
CA ILE A 89 -3.00 0.63 -9.46
C ILE A 89 -3.36 1.03 -10.90
N VAL A 90 -4.64 0.92 -11.29
CA VAL A 90 -5.11 1.35 -12.61
C VAL A 90 -4.88 2.86 -12.85
N LYS A 91 -5.19 3.71 -11.87
CA LYS A 91 -4.97 5.16 -11.97
C LYS A 91 -3.49 5.51 -12.13
N ILE A 92 -2.63 4.90 -11.33
CA ILE A 92 -1.18 5.16 -11.40
C ILE A 92 -0.61 4.66 -12.72
N LYS A 93 -0.96 3.44 -13.15
CA LYS A 93 -0.55 2.90 -14.46
C LYS A 93 -0.93 3.85 -15.59
N TYR A 94 -2.16 4.37 -15.56
CA TYR A 94 -2.63 5.32 -16.56
C TYR A 94 -1.82 6.62 -16.58
N GLU A 95 -1.49 7.18 -15.42
CA GLU A 95 -0.62 8.37 -15.34
C GLU A 95 0.80 8.06 -15.84
N LEU A 96 1.39 6.95 -15.41
CA LEU A 96 2.73 6.54 -15.88
C LEU A 96 2.77 6.33 -17.39
N THR A 97 1.70 5.80 -17.99
CA THR A 97 1.62 5.63 -19.46
C THR A 97 1.69 6.98 -20.19
N LYS A 98 1.00 8.01 -19.67
CA LYS A 98 1.07 9.36 -20.25
C LYS A 98 2.44 10.00 -20.05
N VAL A 99 3.02 9.82 -18.86
CA VAL A 99 4.36 10.29 -18.53
C VAL A 99 5.39 9.65 -19.46
N HIS A 100 5.34 8.33 -19.64
CA HIS A 100 6.21 7.58 -20.54
C HIS A 100 6.13 8.10 -21.97
N LYS A 101 4.90 8.25 -22.50
CA LYS A 101 4.68 8.80 -23.83
C LYS A 101 5.29 10.21 -23.95
N CYS A 102 5.02 11.08 -22.99
CA CYS A 102 5.57 12.43 -22.96
C CYS A 102 7.11 12.45 -22.96
N VAL A 103 7.75 11.55 -22.20
CA VAL A 103 9.22 11.44 -22.16
C VAL A 103 9.76 10.94 -23.50
N LYS A 104 9.09 9.98 -24.15
CA LYS A 104 9.44 9.51 -25.50
C LYS A 104 9.32 10.63 -26.55
N ASP A 105 8.21 11.36 -26.54
CA ASP A 105 8.00 12.51 -27.43
C ASP A 105 9.08 13.59 -27.21
N LEU A 106 9.49 13.80 -25.95
CA LEU A 106 10.57 14.73 -25.60
C LEU A 106 11.94 14.27 -26.13
N ILE A 107 12.28 12.99 -25.98
CA ILE A 107 13.53 12.41 -26.51
C ILE A 107 13.58 12.60 -28.03
N GLU A 108 12.49 12.31 -28.74
CA GLU A 108 12.41 12.49 -30.19
C GLU A 108 12.58 13.96 -30.59
N ALA A 109 11.91 14.88 -29.89
CA ALA A 109 12.05 16.31 -30.13
C ALA A 109 13.49 16.81 -29.94
N ILE A 110 14.18 16.32 -28.91
CA ILE A 110 15.59 16.62 -28.64
C ILE A 110 16.49 16.10 -29.77
N ASP A 111 16.26 14.88 -30.23
CA ASP A 111 17.05 14.28 -31.31
C ASP A 111 16.87 15.03 -32.64
N ILE A 112 15.65 15.50 -32.91
CA ILE A 112 15.36 16.38 -34.05
C ILE A 112 16.09 17.72 -33.89
N GLY A 113 16.00 18.34 -32.70
CA GLY A 113 16.67 19.59 -32.37
C GLY A 113 18.18 19.52 -32.59
N LYS A 114 18.83 18.48 -32.06
CA LYS A 114 20.26 18.21 -32.27
C LYS A 114 20.64 18.12 -33.76
N LYS A 115 19.81 17.45 -34.57
CA LYS A 115 20.06 17.31 -36.01
C LYS A 115 19.92 18.64 -36.77
N ILE A 116 18.93 19.45 -36.42
CA ILE A 116 18.64 20.72 -37.10
C ILE A 116 19.65 21.80 -36.70
N PHE A 117 19.92 21.95 -35.41
CA PHE A 117 20.68 23.07 -34.88
C PHE A 117 22.17 22.77 -34.67
N LYS A 118 22.58 21.50 -34.76
CA LYS A 118 23.95 21.00 -34.63
C LYS A 118 24.66 21.57 -33.39
N ASP A 119 25.38 22.68 -33.58
CA ASP A 119 26.27 23.31 -32.61
C ASP A 119 25.66 24.55 -31.95
N LYS A 120 24.47 24.99 -32.39
CA LYS A 120 23.78 26.12 -31.75
C LYS A 120 23.02 25.59 -30.55
N GLU A 121 23.37 26.07 -29.37
CA GLU A 121 22.66 25.74 -28.12
C GLU A 121 21.42 26.62 -27.89
N ASP A 122 21.20 27.65 -28.71
CA ASP A 122 20.15 28.65 -28.49
C ASP A 122 18.73 28.06 -28.47
N TRP A 123 18.49 26.93 -29.15
CA TRP A 123 17.20 26.24 -29.13
C TRP A 123 16.89 25.57 -27.78
N LEU A 124 17.87 25.41 -26.90
CA LEU A 124 17.68 24.88 -25.54
C LEU A 124 16.94 25.86 -24.62
N ASP A 125 16.86 27.13 -25.02
CA ASP A 125 16.16 28.17 -24.26
C ASP A 125 14.64 28.10 -24.44
N ASP A 126 14.17 27.47 -25.52
CA ASP A 126 12.76 27.32 -25.77
C ASP A 126 12.15 26.32 -24.77
N PRO A 127 10.96 26.62 -24.20
CA PRO A 127 10.28 25.69 -23.32
C PRO A 127 9.71 24.51 -24.11
N PHE A 128 9.87 23.30 -23.56
CA PHE A 128 9.26 22.10 -24.12
C PHE A 128 7.81 21.97 -23.63
N SER A 129 6.92 21.49 -24.51
CA SER A 129 5.56 21.12 -24.12
C SER A 129 5.59 19.73 -23.48
N MET A 130 5.18 19.64 -22.23
CA MET A 130 5.14 18.37 -21.49
C MET A 130 3.79 18.16 -20.81
N TYR A 131 3.43 16.89 -20.60
CA TYR A 131 2.25 16.52 -19.84
C TYR A 131 2.35 16.99 -18.38
N GLN A 132 1.28 17.58 -17.85
CA GLN A 132 1.21 17.95 -16.43
C GLN A 132 0.53 16.83 -15.65
N LEU A 133 1.18 16.36 -14.59
CA LEU A 133 0.64 15.29 -13.75
C LEU A 133 -0.73 15.65 -13.18
N ASN A 134 -1.62 14.66 -13.11
CA ASN A 134 -2.85 14.78 -12.35
C ASN A 134 -2.64 14.31 -10.91
N GLU A 135 -2.44 15.24 -9.99
CA GLU A 135 -2.22 14.96 -8.55
C GLU A 135 -3.31 14.07 -7.94
N SER A 136 -4.56 14.18 -8.39
CA SER A 136 -5.65 13.36 -7.85
C SER A 136 -5.48 11.85 -8.09
N ASN A 137 -4.75 11.47 -9.14
CA ASN A 137 -4.44 10.08 -9.44
C ASN A 137 -3.33 9.53 -8.55
N TRP A 138 -2.47 10.39 -8.00
CA TRP A 138 -1.37 10.04 -7.11
C TRP A 138 -1.77 9.98 -5.63
N ASN A 139 -2.89 10.59 -5.26
CA ASN A 139 -3.40 10.60 -3.89
C ASN A 139 -3.79 9.20 -3.37
N SER A 140 -3.94 8.21 -4.25
CA SER A 140 -4.31 6.84 -3.90
C SER A 140 -3.13 5.89 -3.78
N LEU A 141 -1.89 6.38 -3.80
CA LEU A 141 -0.70 5.55 -3.60
C LEU A 141 -0.72 4.81 -2.25
N ASP A 142 -1.26 5.44 -1.22
CA ASP A 142 -1.40 4.91 0.14
C ASP A 142 -2.24 3.62 0.24
N SER A 143 -3.03 3.34 -0.78
CA SER A 143 -3.84 2.12 -0.87
C SER A 143 -3.12 0.93 -1.51
N ILE A 144 -1.89 1.12 -2.03
CA ILE A 144 -1.04 0.02 -2.49
C ILE A 144 -0.27 -0.50 -1.27
N ASP A 145 -0.38 -1.80 -1.00
CA ASP A 145 0.13 -2.41 0.23
C ASP A 145 1.65 -2.66 0.18
N ASP A 146 2.21 -2.81 -1.02
CA ASP A 146 3.65 -2.99 -1.21
C ASP A 146 4.40 -1.66 -1.04
N VAL A 147 5.20 -1.58 0.02
CA VAL A 147 5.98 -0.40 0.42
C VAL A 147 7.07 -0.06 -0.59
N ASP A 148 7.72 -1.06 -1.18
CA ASP A 148 8.82 -0.85 -2.11
C ASP A 148 8.30 -0.29 -3.43
N ILE A 149 7.17 -0.82 -3.91
CA ILE A 149 6.47 -0.29 -5.09
C ILE A 149 6.00 1.14 -4.83
N CYS A 150 5.38 1.42 -3.68
CA CYS A 150 4.98 2.77 -3.30
C CYS A 150 6.16 3.75 -3.32
N THR A 151 7.29 3.35 -2.75
CA THR A 151 8.50 4.18 -2.68
C THR A 151 9.04 4.47 -4.09
N GLY A 152 9.16 3.43 -4.93
CA GLY A 152 9.60 3.60 -6.32
C GLY A 152 8.68 4.51 -7.13
N LEU A 153 7.36 4.41 -6.95
CA LEU A 153 6.39 5.27 -7.62
C LEU A 153 6.50 6.74 -7.18
N VAL A 154 6.72 6.98 -5.89
CA VAL A 154 6.96 8.34 -5.36
C VAL A 154 8.25 8.94 -5.90
N GLU A 155 9.32 8.15 -5.99
CA GLU A 155 10.58 8.59 -6.59
C GLU A 155 10.41 8.94 -8.07
N LEU A 156 9.70 8.11 -8.85
CA LEU A 156 9.39 8.39 -10.25
C LEU A 156 8.58 9.68 -10.41
N LYS A 157 7.58 9.90 -9.54
CA LYS A 157 6.79 11.13 -9.52
C LYS A 157 7.68 12.36 -9.32
N HIS A 158 8.56 12.33 -8.31
CA HIS A 158 9.45 13.46 -8.02
C HIS A 158 10.43 13.72 -9.18
N LYS A 159 11.08 12.67 -9.69
CA LYS A 159 11.94 12.79 -10.88
C LYS A 159 11.21 13.42 -12.06
N TYR A 160 9.95 13.04 -12.29
CA TYR A 160 9.14 13.64 -13.36
C TYR A 160 8.83 15.12 -13.10
N ILE A 161 8.47 15.49 -11.87
CA ILE A 161 8.18 16.89 -11.51
C ILE A 161 9.42 17.78 -11.71
N ASP A 162 10.59 17.29 -11.31
CA ASP A 162 11.85 17.99 -11.52
C ASP A 162 12.14 18.16 -13.01
N LEU A 163 12.02 17.07 -13.79
CA LEU A 163 12.18 17.10 -15.23
C LEU A 163 11.19 18.07 -15.90
N TYR A 164 9.91 17.99 -15.56
CA TYR A 164 8.86 18.88 -16.06
C TYR A 164 9.21 20.34 -15.78
N THR A 165 9.61 20.65 -14.54
CA THR A 165 9.96 22.01 -14.13
C THR A 165 11.14 22.55 -14.93
N ILE A 166 12.18 21.73 -15.12
CA ILE A 166 13.38 22.13 -15.86
C ILE A 166 13.05 22.34 -17.33
N MET A 167 12.33 21.40 -17.97
CA MET A 167 12.11 21.39 -19.41
C MET A 167 11.01 22.34 -19.88
N THR A 168 10.05 22.71 -19.02
CA THR A 168 8.97 23.65 -19.37
C THR A 168 9.29 25.11 -19.02
N PHE A 169 10.35 25.38 -18.27
CA PHE A 169 10.73 26.74 -17.87
C PHE A 169 11.03 27.65 -19.07
N ASP A 170 10.43 28.83 -19.14
CA ASP A 170 10.66 29.78 -20.24
C ASP A 170 11.97 30.58 -19.99
N ILE A 171 13.10 30.04 -20.43
CA ILE A 171 14.42 30.70 -20.28
C ILE A 171 14.44 32.00 -21.09
N PHE A 172 13.92 31.98 -22.32
CA PHE A 172 13.93 33.13 -23.20
C PHE A 172 13.12 34.30 -22.62
N GLY A 173 11.88 34.06 -22.19
CA GLY A 173 11.02 35.08 -21.59
C GLY A 173 11.58 35.61 -20.26
N ALA A 174 12.16 34.74 -19.44
CA ALA A 174 12.84 35.15 -18.21
C ALA A 174 14.06 36.04 -18.52
N GLY A 175 14.87 35.67 -19.52
CA GLY A 175 16.03 36.45 -19.96
C GLY A 175 15.66 37.79 -20.62
N ALA A 176 14.55 37.85 -21.34
CA ALA A 176 14.02 39.10 -21.89
C ALA A 176 13.54 40.05 -20.79
N SER A 177 12.91 39.52 -19.74
CA SER A 177 12.47 40.30 -18.59
C SER A 177 13.65 40.90 -17.81
N LEU A 178 14.74 40.13 -17.68
CA LEU A 178 16.00 40.58 -17.11
C LEU A 178 16.64 41.73 -17.88
N ARG A 179 16.74 41.62 -19.20
CA ARG A 179 17.30 42.68 -20.05
C ARG A 179 16.52 43.99 -19.93
N ARG A 180 15.19 43.92 -19.85
CA ARG A 180 14.35 45.12 -19.63
C ARG A 180 14.65 45.81 -18.31
N LEU A 181 14.87 45.04 -17.23
CA LEU A 181 15.24 45.61 -15.92
C LEU A 181 16.63 46.27 -15.95
N GLU A 182 17.57 45.73 -16.73
CA GLU A 182 18.89 46.35 -16.93
C GLU A 182 18.80 47.64 -17.75
N GLU A 183 17.96 47.67 -18.78
CA GLU A 183 17.71 48.84 -19.64
C GLU A 183 16.97 49.98 -18.90
N GLU A 184 16.15 49.68 -17.89
CA GLU A 184 15.47 50.69 -17.05
C GLU A 184 16.44 51.58 -16.24
N GLY A 185 17.72 51.22 -16.12
CA GLY A 185 18.79 52.11 -15.64
C GLY A 185 18.64 52.63 -14.19
N SER A 186 19.25 53.78 -13.89
CA SER A 186 19.55 54.31 -12.54
C SER A 186 18.34 54.64 -11.62
N GLY A 187 17.12 54.23 -11.97
CA GLY A 187 15.91 54.34 -11.14
C GLY A 187 15.41 53.02 -10.54
N VAL A 188 16.10 51.90 -10.81
CA VAL A 188 15.68 50.56 -10.35
C VAL A 188 15.97 50.40 -8.86
N SER A 189 14.96 50.00 -8.08
CA SER A 189 15.10 49.77 -6.64
C SER A 189 16.07 48.61 -6.36
N PHE A 190 16.71 48.65 -5.18
CA PHE A 190 17.59 47.57 -4.72
C PHE A 190 16.89 46.20 -4.75
N GLU A 191 15.63 46.12 -4.35
CA GLU A 191 14.78 44.93 -4.44
C GLU A 191 14.70 44.37 -5.86
N LYS A 192 14.45 45.21 -6.88
CA LYS A 192 14.39 44.76 -8.29
C LYS A 192 15.74 44.23 -8.79
N ILE A 193 16.85 44.85 -8.37
CA ILE A 193 18.20 44.37 -8.71
C ILE A 193 18.47 43.01 -8.07
N LYS A 194 18.07 42.83 -6.80
CA LYS A 194 18.18 41.55 -6.09
C LYS A 194 17.34 40.46 -6.77
N GLU A 195 16.10 40.77 -7.15
CA GLU A 195 15.21 39.86 -7.88
C GLU A 195 15.77 39.47 -9.25
N ALA A 196 16.34 40.43 -9.97
CA ALA A 196 17.04 40.20 -11.24
C ALA A 196 18.22 39.24 -11.04
N SER A 197 19.10 39.51 -10.07
CA SER A 197 20.25 38.63 -9.77
C SER A 197 19.83 37.20 -9.43
N ILE A 198 18.78 37.02 -8.61
CA ILE A 198 18.22 35.69 -8.28
C ILE A 198 17.67 35.01 -9.55
N SER A 199 16.96 35.76 -10.39
CA SER A 199 16.39 35.25 -11.64
C SER A 199 17.46 34.84 -12.64
N ALA A 200 18.54 35.62 -12.76
CA ALA A 200 19.68 35.31 -13.63
C ALA A 200 20.40 34.04 -13.16
N GLY A 201 20.60 33.90 -11.84
CA GLY A 201 21.15 32.67 -11.25
C GLY A 201 20.27 31.45 -11.52
N LYS A 202 18.94 31.59 -11.41
CA LYS A 202 17.99 30.53 -11.72
C LYS A 202 18.02 30.13 -13.20
N ILE A 203 18.06 31.11 -14.11
CA ILE A 203 18.16 30.86 -15.56
C ILE A 203 19.42 30.07 -15.89
N HIS A 204 20.58 30.52 -15.38
CA HIS A 204 21.84 29.86 -15.64
C HIS A 204 21.82 28.42 -15.14
N ARG A 205 21.32 28.19 -13.91
CA ARG A 205 21.20 26.84 -13.34
C ARG A 205 20.31 25.93 -14.20
N ILE A 206 19.11 26.40 -14.57
CA ILE A 206 18.17 25.61 -15.39
C ILE A 206 18.76 25.30 -16.77
N ARG A 207 19.48 26.26 -17.39
CA ARG A 207 20.13 26.02 -18.68
C ARG A 207 21.18 24.92 -18.59
N GLU A 208 22.02 24.93 -17.55
CA GLU A 208 23.03 23.89 -17.34
C GLU A 208 22.39 22.53 -17.02
N GLU A 209 21.34 22.51 -16.19
CA GLU A 209 20.58 21.29 -15.92
C GLU A 209 19.96 20.70 -17.21
N ARG A 210 19.36 21.53 -18.07
CA ARG A 210 18.85 21.09 -19.38
C ARG A 210 19.95 20.48 -20.24
N LYS A 211 21.11 21.11 -20.31
CA LYS A 211 22.25 20.57 -21.08
C LYS A 211 22.67 19.19 -20.58
N ILE A 212 22.76 19.02 -19.25
CA ILE A 212 23.10 17.74 -18.64
C ILE A 212 22.05 16.67 -19.01
N ILE A 213 20.76 17.00 -18.90
CA ILE A 213 19.65 16.10 -19.22
C ILE A 213 19.68 15.70 -20.70
N ILE A 214 19.87 16.67 -21.59
CA ILE A 214 19.80 16.51 -23.05
C ILE A 214 21.01 15.76 -23.60
N ASN A 215 22.20 16.03 -23.07
CA ASN A 215 23.44 15.40 -23.53
C ASN A 215 23.75 14.08 -22.81
N GLY A 216 23.13 13.84 -21.67
CA GLY A 216 23.25 12.61 -20.90
C GLY A 216 22.29 11.50 -21.35
N ASP A 217 22.37 10.37 -20.64
CA ASP A 217 21.48 9.21 -20.81
C ASP A 217 20.28 9.24 -19.84
N MET A 218 20.09 10.35 -19.12
CA MET A 218 19.09 10.48 -18.05
C MET A 218 17.67 10.24 -18.56
N LEU A 219 17.31 10.82 -19.71
CA LEU A 219 15.95 10.69 -20.27
C LEU A 219 15.65 9.25 -20.68
N THR A 220 16.62 8.58 -21.30
CA THR A 220 16.48 7.18 -21.73
C THR A 220 16.33 6.26 -20.53
N LYS A 221 17.22 6.37 -19.54
CA LYS A 221 17.12 5.60 -18.28
C LYS A 221 15.80 5.86 -17.56
N PHE A 222 15.38 7.13 -17.50
CA PHE A 222 14.12 7.48 -16.87
C PHE A 222 12.91 6.90 -17.62
N SER A 223 12.95 6.90 -18.96
CA SER A 223 11.93 6.22 -19.78
C SER A 223 11.87 4.72 -19.48
N GLU A 224 13.03 4.06 -19.36
CA GLU A 224 13.13 2.63 -19.00
C GLU A 224 12.60 2.37 -17.59
N ASP A 225 12.94 3.21 -16.60
CA ASP A 225 12.43 3.10 -15.22
C ASP A 225 10.89 3.19 -15.20
N ILE A 226 10.30 4.09 -16.00
CA ILE A 226 8.83 4.22 -16.11
C ILE A 226 8.23 2.97 -16.77
N GLU A 227 8.85 2.44 -17.82
CA GLU A 227 8.39 1.23 -18.52
C GLU A 227 8.40 0.02 -17.58
N ASN A 228 9.50 -0.19 -16.84
CA ASN A 228 9.62 -1.24 -15.83
C ASN A 228 8.52 -1.10 -14.75
N ALA A 229 8.25 0.11 -14.28
CA ALA A 229 7.18 0.34 -13.31
C ALA A 229 5.80 0.00 -13.89
N ILE A 230 5.52 0.35 -15.16
CA ILE A 230 4.27 -0.01 -15.83
C ILE A 230 4.12 -1.53 -15.91
N GLU A 231 5.17 -2.27 -16.27
CA GLU A 231 5.17 -3.74 -16.34
C GLU A 231 4.86 -4.38 -14.97
N ILE A 232 5.48 -3.88 -13.89
CA ILE A 232 5.20 -4.34 -12.52
C ILE A 232 3.73 -4.13 -12.17
N LEU A 233 3.17 -2.96 -12.48
CA LEU A 233 1.75 -2.68 -12.22
C LEU A 233 0.83 -3.55 -13.08
N GLU A 234 1.23 -3.92 -14.29
CA GLU A 234 0.50 -4.86 -15.15
C GLU A 234 0.44 -6.26 -14.54
N ILE A 235 1.56 -6.76 -14.06
CA ILE A 235 1.65 -8.05 -13.36
C ILE A 235 0.74 -8.03 -12.13
N LEU A 236 0.79 -6.97 -11.31
CA LEU A 236 -0.09 -6.84 -10.15
C LEU A 236 -1.57 -6.85 -10.54
N LEU A 237 -1.96 -6.13 -11.58
CA LEU A 237 -3.35 -6.13 -12.06
C LEU A 237 -3.80 -7.49 -12.55
N GLN A 238 -2.91 -8.24 -13.22
CA GLN A 238 -3.19 -9.60 -13.66
C GLN A 238 -3.42 -10.52 -12.45
N VAL A 239 -2.51 -10.50 -11.47
CA VAL A 239 -2.63 -11.33 -10.25
C VAL A 239 -3.93 -11.01 -9.50
N ILE A 240 -4.25 -9.72 -9.30
CA ILE A 240 -5.51 -9.32 -8.67
C ILE A 240 -6.73 -9.78 -9.49
N GLY A 241 -6.62 -9.75 -10.82
CA GLY A 241 -7.68 -10.19 -11.73
C GLY A 241 -7.96 -11.69 -11.64
N GLU A 242 -6.91 -12.51 -11.66
CA GLU A 242 -6.98 -13.97 -11.53
C GLU A 242 -7.62 -14.38 -10.21
N GLU A 243 -7.15 -13.77 -9.12
CA GLU A 243 -7.64 -14.03 -7.77
C GLU A 243 -9.12 -13.65 -7.60
N LYS A 244 -9.53 -12.51 -8.17
CA LYS A 244 -10.92 -12.08 -8.17
C LYS A 244 -11.84 -13.06 -8.91
N GLU A 245 -11.35 -13.67 -9.99
CA GLU A 245 -12.11 -14.64 -10.78
C GLU A 245 -12.21 -16.01 -10.09
N GLU A 246 -11.12 -16.49 -9.48
CA GLU A 246 -11.14 -17.69 -8.64
C GLU A 246 -12.21 -17.57 -7.54
N ARG A 247 -12.29 -16.39 -6.93
CA ARG A 247 -13.27 -16.12 -5.89
C ARG A 247 -14.72 -16.12 -6.37
N ARG A 248 -14.98 -15.64 -7.59
CA ARG A 248 -16.31 -15.72 -8.20
C ARG A 248 -16.75 -17.17 -8.40
N LYS A 249 -15.82 -18.06 -8.78
CA LYS A 249 -16.09 -19.50 -8.94
C LYS A 249 -16.40 -20.19 -7.63
N LEU A 250 -15.82 -19.75 -6.51
CA LEU A 250 -16.09 -20.32 -5.18
C LEU A 250 -17.47 -19.92 -4.60
N ILE A 251 -18.09 -18.85 -5.12
CA ILE A 251 -19.37 -18.32 -4.62
C ILE A 251 -20.57 -18.82 -5.45
N GLN A 252 -20.34 -19.32 -6.66
CA GLN A 252 -21.35 -19.91 -7.55
C GLN A 252 -21.57 -21.40 -7.26
#